data_AF-A0A1V9E1I2-F1
#
_entry.id   AF-A0A1V9E1I2-F1
#
_cell.length_a   1.000
_cell.length_b   1.000
_cell.length_c   1.000
_cell.angle_alpha   90.00
_cell.angle_beta   90.00
_cell.angle_gamma   90.00
#
_symmetry.space_group_name_H-M   'P 1'
#
loop_
_entity.id
_entity.type
_entity.pdbx_description
1 polymer ?
#
loop_
_entity_poly.entity_id
_entity_poly.type
_entity_poly.pdbx_seq_one_letter_code
_entity_poly.pdbx_strand_id
1 'polypeptide(L)'
;MEKVTLTKLYEVLSQKVGRNEAEALTQYVEIKVKDELNNKTEILATRAFVKDECLALKEDIHAFRSELKGEIQALRIEMKEEIHGLRNEMKEEIHGLRNEMKGEIHGLRNEVKAEIHGLRSEVKAEIHGLHNEVKAEIHGFRNEMHDNSIALKKWMLAIILTLVTMMMGLYAAFLLKH
;
A
#
# COMPACT_ATOMS: atom_id res chain seq x y z
N MET A 1 -64.85 55.16 36.31
CA MET A 1 -65.40 54.36 37.42
C MET A 1 -64.80 54.88 38.71
N GLU A 2 -65.61 55.40 39.62
CA GLU A 2 -65.16 55.86 40.94
C GLU A 2 -64.74 54.63 41.77
N LYS A 3 -63.54 54.65 42.37
CA LYS A 3 -63.05 53.53 43.18
C LYS A 3 -63.77 53.51 44.52
N VAL A 4 -64.54 52.48 44.79
CA VAL A 4 -65.18 52.27 46.09
C VAL A 4 -64.12 51.76 47.08
N THR A 5 -63.95 52.45 48.21
CA THR A 5 -63.07 52.00 49.30
C THR A 5 -63.81 51.03 50.21
N LEU A 6 -63.09 50.12 50.89
CA LEU A 6 -63.66 49.20 51.88
C LEU A 6 -64.48 49.94 52.96
N THR A 7 -63.98 51.10 53.39
CA THR A 7 -64.66 52.00 54.34
C THR A 7 -65.99 52.50 53.78
N LYS A 8 -66.02 52.94 52.51
CA LYS A 8 -67.23 53.43 51.85
C LYS A 8 -68.22 52.30 51.56
N LEU A 9 -67.74 51.08 51.30
CA LEU A 9 -68.55 49.87 51.19
C LEU A 9 -69.19 49.50 52.53
N TYR A 10 -68.43 49.53 53.62
CA TYR A 10 -68.92 49.29 54.98
C TYR A 10 -70.00 50.29 55.38
N GLU A 11 -69.77 51.59 55.17
CA GLU A 11 -70.73 52.64 55.49
C GLU A 11 -72.07 52.41 54.77
N VAL A 12 -72.03 52.13 53.47
CA VAL A 12 -73.24 51.89 52.65
C VAL A 12 -73.97 50.60 53.06
N LEU A 13 -73.24 49.52 53.36
CA LEU A 13 -73.85 48.26 53.80
C LEU A 13 -74.44 48.39 55.21
N SER A 14 -73.76 49.08 56.13
CA SER A 14 -74.22 49.26 57.52
C SER A 14 -75.55 50.00 57.60
N GLN A 15 -75.80 50.94 56.67
CA GLN A 15 -77.08 51.65 56.54
C GLN A 15 -78.22 50.76 56.01
N LYS A 16 -77.92 49.71 55.24
CA LYS A 16 -78.92 48.89 54.55
C LYS A 16 -79.22 47.54 55.19
N VAL A 17 -78.21 46.88 55.76
CA VAL A 17 -78.33 45.49 56.23
C VAL A 17 -77.98 45.31 57.71
N GLY A 18 -77.54 46.36 58.40
CA GLY A 18 -77.09 46.27 59.79
C GLY A 18 -75.56 46.16 59.92
N ARG A 19 -75.01 46.47 61.10
CA ARG A 19 -73.56 46.52 61.32
C ARG A 19 -72.87 45.16 61.20
N ASN A 20 -73.49 44.10 61.72
CA ASN A 20 -72.91 42.76 61.76
C ASN A 20 -72.85 42.15 60.35
N GLU A 21 -73.94 42.28 59.59
CA GLU A 21 -74.05 41.81 58.21
C GLU A 21 -73.13 42.61 57.28
N ALA A 22 -73.04 43.93 57.49
CA ALA A 22 -72.10 44.79 56.76
C ALA A 22 -70.65 44.37 57.01
N GLU A 23 -70.28 44.10 58.27
CA GLU A 23 -68.95 43.64 58.64
C GLU A 23 -68.60 42.31 57.95
N ALA A 24 -69.50 41.31 58.03
CA ALA A 24 -69.30 40.01 57.41
C ALA A 24 -69.13 40.10 55.88
N LEU A 25 -69.94 40.92 55.21
CA LEU A 25 -69.83 41.13 53.76
C LEU A 25 -68.53 41.87 53.39
N THR A 26 -68.13 42.88 54.16
CA THR A 26 -66.87 43.59 53.91
C THR A 26 -65.64 42.71 54.15
N GLN A 27 -65.63 41.88 55.19
CA GLN A 27 -64.58 40.91 55.44
C GLN A 27 -64.51 39.86 54.32
N TYR A 28 -65.66 39.34 53.87
CA TYR A 28 -65.71 38.41 52.74
C TYR A 28 -65.09 39.01 51.48
N VAL A 29 -65.44 40.26 51.15
CA VAL A 29 -64.87 40.98 50.00
C VAL A 29 -63.38 41.21 50.17
N GLU A 30 -62.91 41.64 51.35
CA GLU A 30 -61.48 41.84 51.63
C GLU A 30 -60.68 40.55 51.45
N ILE A 31 -61.15 39.44 52.04
CA ILE A 31 -60.50 38.12 51.92
C ILE A 31 -60.48 37.66 50.46
N LYS A 32 -61.63 37.72 49.75
CA LYS A 32 -61.69 37.30 48.34
C LYS A 32 -60.78 38.12 47.44
N VAL A 33 -60.72 39.44 47.63
CA VAL A 33 -59.82 40.32 46.87
C VAL A 33 -58.36 40.01 47.19
N LYS A 34 -58.02 39.77 48.46
CA LYS A 34 -56.67 39.40 48.88
C LYS A 34 -56.23 38.05 48.29
N ASP A 35 -57.09 37.03 48.34
CA ASP A 35 -56.84 35.71 47.76
C ASP A 35 -56.64 35.80 46.24
N GLU A 36 -57.50 36.55 45.54
CA GLU A 36 -57.37 36.73 44.09
C GLU A 36 -56.11 37.52 43.72
N LEU A 37 -55.73 38.52 44.52
CA LEU A 37 -54.49 39.27 44.33
C LEU A 37 -53.26 38.39 44.54
N ASN A 38 -53.26 37.56 45.59
CA ASN A 38 -52.19 36.60 45.87
C ASN A 38 -52.06 35.60 44.72
N ASN A 39 -53.16 35.00 44.27
CA ASN A 39 -53.18 34.08 43.13
C ASN A 39 -52.63 34.72 41.85
N LYS A 40 -53.06 35.95 41.53
CA LYS A 40 -52.52 36.68 40.36
C LYS A 40 -51.02 36.95 40.50
N THR A 41 -50.56 37.26 41.70
CA THR A 41 -49.13 37.51 41.97
C THR A 41 -48.31 36.25 41.77
N GLU A 42 -48.77 35.10 42.29
CA GLU A 42 -48.11 33.80 42.11
C GLU A 42 -48.10 33.36 40.64
N ILE A 43 -49.21 33.55 39.92
CA ILE A 43 -49.27 33.27 38.47
C ILE A 43 -48.28 34.14 37.70
N LEU A 44 -48.19 35.43 38.00
CA LEU A 44 -47.25 36.34 37.34
C LEU A 44 -45.79 35.95 37.64
N ALA A 45 -45.48 35.59 38.89
CA ALA A 45 -44.15 35.10 39.27
C ALA A 45 -43.79 33.81 38.53
N THR A 46 -44.71 32.85 38.48
CA THR A 46 -44.52 31.58 37.77
C THR A 46 -44.33 31.80 36.27
N ARG A 47 -45.12 32.70 35.67
CA ARG A 47 -45.01 33.04 34.24
C ARG A 47 -43.67 33.69 33.91
N ALA A 48 -43.16 34.56 34.79
CA ALA A 48 -41.85 35.16 34.64
C ALA A 48 -40.75 34.08 34.69
N PHE A 49 -40.79 33.22 35.72
CA PHE A 49 -39.85 32.10 35.88
C PHE A 49 -39.83 31.17 34.65
N VAL A 50 -40.99 30.72 34.19
CA VAL A 50 -41.11 29.84 33.00
C VAL A 50 -40.61 30.54 31.74
N LYS A 51 -40.82 31.84 31.61
CA LYS A 51 -40.30 32.61 30.47
C LYS A 51 -38.78 32.63 30.48
N ASP A 52 -38.17 32.85 31.65
CA ASP A 52 -36.71 32.89 31.80
C ASP A 52 -36.09 31.51 31.55
N GLU A 53 -36.67 30.43 32.08
CA GLU A 53 -36.22 29.06 31.77
C GLU A 53 -36.35 28.73 30.27
N CYS A 54 -37.43 29.18 29.62
CA CYS A 54 -37.62 28.95 28.18
C CYS A 54 -36.59 29.71 27.34
N LEU A 55 -36.18 30.90 27.77
CA LEU A 55 -35.11 31.66 27.12
C LEU A 55 -33.75 30.97 27.32
N ALA A 56 -33.43 30.55 28.55
CA ALA A 56 -32.20 29.83 28.85
C ALA A 56 -32.10 28.53 28.03
N LEU A 57 -33.16 27.72 28.00
CA LEU A 57 -33.19 26.49 27.20
C LEU A 57 -33.00 26.76 25.70
N LYS A 58 -33.55 27.87 25.20
CA LYS A 58 -33.37 28.26 23.80
C LYS A 58 -31.91 28.62 23.51
N GLU A 59 -31.24 29.32 24.43
CA GLU A 59 -29.81 29.63 24.34
C GLU A 59 -28.96 28.35 24.37
N ASP A 60 -29.25 27.42 25.29
CA ASP A 60 -28.57 26.13 25.38
C ASP A 60 -28.72 25.31 24.10
N ILE A 61 -29.92 25.25 23.53
CA ILE A 61 -30.17 24.57 22.24
C ILE A 61 -29.38 25.23 21.11
N HIS A 62 -29.26 26.56 21.10
CA HIS A 62 -28.47 27.27 20.10
C HIS A 62 -26.97 26.99 20.27
N ALA A 63 -26.46 26.99 21.50
CA ALA A 63 -25.07 26.67 21.81
C ALA A 63 -24.73 25.23 21.37
N PHE A 64 -25.54 24.26 21.79
CA PHE A 64 -25.36 22.84 21.44
C PHE A 64 -25.39 22.61 19.92
N ARG A 65 -26.32 23.25 19.20
CA ARG A 65 -26.34 23.19 17.73
C ARG A 65 -25.08 23.76 17.09
N SER A 66 -24.53 24.82 17.66
CA SER A 66 -23.30 25.43 17.16
C SER A 66 -22.10 24.51 17.38
N GLU A 67 -22.00 23.90 18.57
CA GLU A 67 -20.96 22.94 18.93
C GLU A 67 -20.99 21.71 18.03
N LEU A 68 -22.16 21.05 17.89
CA LEU A 68 -22.34 19.92 16.97
C LEU A 68 -21.96 20.26 15.53
N LYS A 69 -22.31 21.46 15.07
CA LYS A 69 -21.92 21.90 13.72
C LYS A 69 -20.39 22.03 13.61
N GLY A 70 -19.72 22.52 14.66
CA GLY A 70 -18.27 22.57 14.75
C GLY A 70 -17.63 21.19 14.68
N GLU A 71 -18.08 20.26 15.52
CA GLU A 71 -17.58 18.88 15.56
C GLU A 71 -17.76 18.16 14.21
N ILE A 72 -18.93 18.30 13.57
CA ILE A 72 -19.17 17.73 12.24
C ILE A 72 -18.20 18.30 11.19
N GLN A 73 -17.85 19.59 11.26
CA GLN A 73 -16.86 20.16 10.33
C GLN A 73 -15.44 19.67 10.65
N ALA A 74 -15.08 19.55 11.92
CA ALA A 74 -13.79 19.02 12.34
C ALA A 74 -13.60 17.58 11.82
N LEU A 75 -14.57 16.69 12.09
CA LEU A 75 -14.55 15.31 11.59
C LEU A 75 -14.49 15.22 10.06
N ARG A 76 -15.17 16.13 9.34
CA ARG A 76 -15.08 16.19 7.87
C ARG A 76 -13.71 16.60 7.36
N ILE A 77 -12.99 17.46 8.09
CA ILE A 77 -11.63 17.88 7.74
C ILE A 77 -10.67 16.72 8.01
N GLU A 78 -10.72 16.14 9.21
CA GLU A 78 -9.89 15.00 9.62
C GLU A 78 -10.02 13.83 8.64
N MET A 79 -11.25 13.42 8.32
CA MET A 79 -11.48 12.34 7.35
C MET A 79 -10.95 12.66 5.94
N LYS A 80 -10.99 13.93 5.51
CA LYS A 80 -10.39 14.33 4.22
C LYS A 80 -8.88 14.24 4.25
N GLU A 81 -8.26 14.64 5.35
CA GLU A 81 -6.82 14.56 5.55
C GLU A 81 -6.35 13.10 5.59
N GLU A 82 -7.04 12.23 6.33
CA GLU A 82 -6.75 10.79 6.35
C GLU A 82 -6.86 10.16 4.95
N ILE A 83 -7.94 10.45 4.21
CA ILE A 83 -8.10 9.95 2.83
C ILE A 83 -6.97 10.46 1.92
N HIS A 84 -6.52 11.70 2.12
CA HIS A 84 -5.40 12.25 1.35
C HIS A 84 -4.07 11.59 1.73
N GLY A 85 -3.83 11.36 3.02
CA GLY A 85 -2.69 10.63 3.54
C GLY A 85 -2.59 9.23 2.93
N LEU A 86 -3.64 8.43 3.06
CA LEU A 86 -3.71 7.07 2.50
C LEU A 86 -3.49 7.05 0.98
N ARG A 87 -4.00 8.05 0.25
CA ARG A 87 -3.76 8.16 -1.20
C ARG A 87 -2.30 8.45 -1.55
N ASN A 88 -1.59 9.21 -0.71
CA ASN A 88 -0.18 9.51 -0.92
C ASN A 88 0.69 8.30 -0.56
N GLU A 89 0.44 7.66 0.57
CA GLU A 89 1.11 6.41 0.97
C GLU A 89 0.99 5.34 -0.13
N MET A 90 -0.23 5.09 -0.63
CA MET A 90 -0.44 4.12 -1.70
C MET A 90 0.30 4.48 -3.00
N LYS A 91 0.43 5.78 -3.34
CA LYS A 91 1.23 6.21 -4.50
C LYS A 91 2.71 5.94 -4.30
N GLU A 92 3.23 6.21 -3.10
CA GLU A 92 4.62 5.96 -2.75
C GLU A 92 4.94 4.47 -2.79
N GLU A 93 4.07 3.61 -2.24
CA GLU A 93 4.22 2.15 -2.33
C GLU A 93 4.24 1.66 -3.78
N ILE A 94 3.30 2.11 -4.62
CA ILE A 94 3.27 1.75 -6.05
C ILE A 94 4.56 2.20 -6.76
N HIS A 95 5.08 3.38 -6.44
CA HIS A 95 6.35 3.86 -6.98
C HIS A 95 7.54 3.04 -6.50
N GLY A 96 7.56 2.65 -5.22
CA GLY A 96 8.55 1.77 -4.62
C GLY A 96 8.61 0.43 -5.34
N LEU A 97 7.47 -0.27 -5.43
CA LEU A 97 7.34 -1.57 -6.10
C LEU A 97 7.76 -1.50 -7.58
N ARG A 98 7.39 -0.42 -8.28
CA ARG A 98 7.80 -0.22 -9.68
C ARG A 98 9.32 -0.07 -9.82
N ASN A 99 9.98 0.59 -8.88
CA ASN A 99 11.44 0.75 -8.90
C ASN A 99 12.16 -0.54 -8.55
N GLU A 100 11.66 -1.28 -7.56
CA GLU A 100 12.16 -2.60 -7.17
C GLU A 100 12.10 -3.57 -8.36
N MET A 101 10.93 -3.70 -9.00
CA MET A 101 10.75 -4.57 -10.18
C MET A 101 11.67 -4.16 -11.35
N LYS A 102 11.90 -2.86 -11.56
CA LYS A 102 12.90 -2.40 -12.56
C LYS A 102 14.32 -2.83 -12.20
N GLY A 103 14.67 -2.77 -10.92
CA GLY A 103 15.95 -3.23 -10.39
C GLY A 103 16.15 -4.72 -10.64
N GLU A 104 15.16 -5.55 -10.30
CA GLU A 104 15.18 -6.99 -10.52
C GLU A 104 15.33 -7.35 -12.00
N ILE A 105 14.54 -6.72 -12.89
CA ILE A 105 14.64 -6.94 -14.34
C ILE A 105 16.05 -6.58 -14.85
N HIS A 106 16.65 -5.51 -14.34
CA HIS A 106 18.00 -5.13 -14.72
C HIS A 106 19.04 -6.12 -14.21
N GLY A 107 18.88 -6.62 -12.98
CA GLY A 107 19.70 -7.67 -12.39
C GLY A 107 19.67 -8.94 -13.22
N LEU A 108 18.48 -9.49 -13.50
CA LEU A 108 18.30 -10.68 -14.33
C LEU A 108 18.89 -10.51 -15.73
N ARG A 109 18.73 -9.34 -16.35
CA ARG A 109 19.33 -9.06 -17.66
C ARG A 109 20.85 -9.14 -17.62
N ASN A 110 21.48 -8.66 -16.55
CA ASN A 110 22.93 -8.70 -16.40
C ASN A 110 23.44 -10.11 -16.12
N GLU A 111 22.71 -10.88 -15.30
CA GLU A 111 22.98 -12.30 -15.05
C GLU A 111 22.94 -13.12 -16.35
N VAL A 112 21.86 -13.00 -17.13
CA VAL A 112 21.73 -13.69 -18.43
C VAL A 112 22.86 -13.30 -19.40
N LYS A 113 23.27 -12.02 -19.42
CA LYS A 113 24.42 -11.60 -20.24
C LYS A 113 25.72 -12.26 -19.79
N ALA A 114 25.96 -12.34 -18.48
CA ALA A 114 27.15 -12.97 -17.92
C ALA A 114 27.18 -14.46 -18.28
N GLU A 115 26.06 -15.17 -18.14
CA GLU A 115 25.93 -16.58 -18.54
C GLU A 115 26.22 -16.79 -20.03
N ILE A 116 25.64 -15.96 -20.92
CA ILE A 116 25.91 -16.02 -22.36
C ILE A 116 27.41 -15.82 -22.65
N HIS A 117 28.07 -14.88 -21.96
CA HIS A 117 29.51 -14.66 -22.11
C HIS A 117 30.34 -15.84 -21.60
N GLY A 118 29.92 -16.47 -20.50
CA GLY A 118 30.50 -17.70 -19.96
C GLY A 118 30.43 -18.83 -20.98
N LEU A 119 29.22 -19.18 -21.43
CA LEU A 119 28.98 -20.23 -22.43
C LEU A 119 29.77 -19.99 -23.73
N ARG A 120 29.84 -18.75 -24.20
CA ARG A 120 30.63 -18.41 -25.39
C ARG A 120 32.13 -18.67 -25.19
N SER A 121 32.64 -18.42 -23.98
CA SER A 121 34.04 -18.67 -23.65
C SER A 121 34.34 -20.16 -23.55
N GLU A 122 33.43 -20.92 -22.94
CA GLU A 122 33.49 -22.39 -22.85
C GLU A 122 33.51 -23.04 -24.24
N VAL A 123 32.54 -22.70 -25.10
CA VAL A 123 32.48 -23.21 -26.48
C VAL A 123 33.74 -22.85 -27.26
N LYS A 124 34.29 -21.64 -27.07
CA LYS A 124 35.54 -21.25 -27.72
C LYS A 124 36.71 -22.12 -27.24
N ALA A 125 36.79 -22.40 -25.94
CA ALA A 125 37.82 -23.27 -25.38
C ALA A 125 37.70 -24.70 -25.91
N GLU A 126 36.50 -25.26 -25.97
CA GLU A 126 36.25 -26.59 -26.55
C GLU A 126 36.66 -26.68 -28.02
N ILE A 127 36.32 -25.68 -28.84
CA ILE A 127 36.74 -25.61 -30.25
C ILE A 127 38.28 -25.58 -30.36
N HIS A 128 38.97 -24.83 -29.52
CA HIS A 128 40.44 -24.81 -29.52
C HIS A 128 41.03 -26.16 -29.08
N GLY A 129 40.41 -26.79 -28.08
CA GLY A 129 40.77 -28.14 -27.63
C GLY A 129 40.68 -29.16 -28.77
N LEU A 130 39.52 -29.25 -29.42
CA LEU A 130 39.29 -30.13 -30.56
C LEU A 130 40.23 -29.83 -31.73
N HIS A 131 40.49 -28.55 -32.03
CA HIS A 131 41.43 -28.18 -33.08
C HIS A 131 42.85 -28.70 -32.80
N ASN A 132 43.30 -28.58 -31.54
CA ASN A 132 44.62 -29.08 -31.14
C ASN A 132 44.69 -30.61 -31.16
N GLU A 133 43.64 -31.30 -30.74
CA GLU A 133 43.52 -32.75 -30.80
C GLU A 133 43.60 -33.26 -32.24
N VAL A 134 42.77 -32.73 -33.15
CA VAL A 134 42.81 -33.07 -34.58
C VAL A 134 44.19 -32.78 -35.18
N LYS A 135 44.82 -31.66 -34.81
CA LYS A 135 46.17 -31.34 -35.30
C LYS A 135 47.20 -32.37 -34.82
N ALA A 136 47.11 -32.81 -33.57
CA ALA A 136 47.99 -33.84 -33.01
C ALA A 136 47.78 -35.18 -33.73
N GLU A 137 46.53 -35.60 -33.96
CA GLU A 137 46.21 -36.82 -34.71
C GLU A 137 46.78 -36.78 -36.15
N ILE A 138 46.64 -35.67 -36.86
CA ILE A 138 47.22 -35.49 -38.21
C ILE A 138 48.75 -35.61 -38.17
N HIS A 139 49.41 -35.06 -37.15
CA HIS A 139 50.87 -35.20 -37.01
C HIS A 139 51.26 -36.64 -36.71
N GLY A 140 50.51 -37.32 -35.83
CA GLY A 140 50.69 -38.75 -35.54
C GLY A 140 50.59 -39.59 -36.81
N PHE A 141 49.49 -39.44 -37.56
CA PHE A 141 49.27 -40.16 -38.81
C PHE A 141 50.36 -39.87 -39.86
N ARG A 142 50.80 -38.62 -40.00
CA ARG A 142 51.90 -38.26 -40.91
C ARG A 142 53.21 -38.95 -40.52
N ASN A 143 53.51 -39.03 -39.22
CA ASN A 143 54.71 -39.72 -38.73
C ASN A 143 54.63 -41.22 -39.00
N GLU A 144 53.49 -41.86 -38.70
CA GLU A 144 53.28 -43.29 -39.00
C GLU A 144 53.43 -43.59 -40.50
N MET A 145 52.87 -42.75 -41.37
CA MET A 145 53.03 -42.87 -42.82
C MET A 145 54.48 -42.69 -43.28
N HIS A 146 55.21 -41.76 -42.66
CA HIS A 146 56.63 -41.56 -42.94
C HIS A 146 57.46 -42.78 -42.56
N ASP A 147 57.23 -43.32 -41.36
CA ASP A 147 57.90 -44.51 -40.85
C ASP A 147 57.58 -45.75 -41.71
N ASN A 148 56.32 -45.94 -42.08
CA ASN A 148 55.90 -46.99 -43.01
C ASN A 148 56.56 -46.86 -44.38
N SER A 149 56.70 -45.64 -44.91
CA SER A 149 57.40 -45.39 -46.18
C SER A 149 58.89 -45.75 -46.09
N ILE A 150 59.56 -45.39 -44.99
CA ILE A 150 60.96 -45.77 -44.75
C ILE A 150 61.09 -47.29 -44.65
N ALA A 151 60.22 -47.94 -43.88
CA ALA A 151 60.21 -49.39 -43.72
C ALA A 151 60.03 -50.08 -45.07
N LEU A 152 59.06 -49.64 -45.88
CA LEU A 152 58.83 -50.18 -47.22
C LEU A 152 60.06 -50.05 -48.12
N LYS A 153 60.71 -48.87 -48.14
CA LYS A 153 61.95 -48.65 -48.91
C LYS A 153 63.08 -49.57 -48.46
N LYS A 154 63.25 -49.76 -47.15
CA LYS A 154 64.24 -50.71 -46.59
C LYS A 154 63.95 -52.15 -47.03
N TRP A 155 62.70 -52.59 -46.95
CA TRP A 155 62.29 -53.93 -47.42
C TRP A 155 62.54 -54.12 -48.93
N MET A 156 62.20 -53.13 -49.75
CA MET A 156 62.47 -53.18 -51.20
C MET A 156 63.95 -53.28 -51.51
N LEU A 157 64.80 -52.48 -50.85
CA LEU A 157 66.25 -52.56 -51.02
C LEU A 157 66.80 -53.94 -50.64
N ALA A 158 66.31 -54.53 -49.54
CA ALA A 158 66.68 -55.88 -49.13
C ALA A 158 66.30 -56.91 -50.22
N ILE A 159 65.09 -56.82 -50.78
CA ILE A 159 64.64 -57.72 -51.86
C ILE A 159 65.47 -57.53 -53.14
N ILE A 160 65.78 -56.29 -53.53
CA ILE A 160 66.60 -56.02 -54.72
C ILE A 160 68.01 -56.60 -54.52
N LEU A 161 68.61 -56.39 -53.35
CA LEU A 161 69.94 -56.93 -53.04
C LEU A 161 69.95 -58.47 -53.08
N THR A 162 68.91 -59.15 -52.56
CA THR A 162 68.82 -60.62 -52.65
C THR A 162 68.61 -61.12 -54.07
N LEU A 163 67.81 -60.42 -54.88
CA LEU A 163 67.65 -60.75 -56.30
C LEU A 163 68.95 -60.58 -57.10
N VAL A 164 69.70 -59.51 -56.85
CA VAL A 164 70.99 -59.24 -57.53
C VAL A 164 72.03 -60.30 -57.17
N THR A 165 72.17 -60.67 -55.89
CA THR A 165 73.12 -61.71 -55.48
C THR A 165 72.75 -63.08 -56.08
N MET A 166 71.46 -63.41 -56.14
CA MET A 166 70.97 -64.62 -56.79
C MET A 166 71.28 -64.64 -58.29
N MET A 167 71.03 -63.54 -59.01
CA MET A 167 71.33 -63.41 -60.45
C MET A 167 72.82 -63.54 -60.74
N MET A 168 73.68 -62.91 -59.93
CA MET A 168 75.14 -63.06 -60.04
C MET A 168 75.58 -64.51 -59.83
N GLY A 169 74.99 -65.21 -58.85
CA GLY A 169 75.24 -66.64 -58.62
C GLY A 169 74.82 -67.51 -59.80
N LEU A 170 73.65 -67.28 -60.38
CA LEU A 170 73.19 -67.99 -61.59
C LEU A 170 74.09 -67.73 -62.80
N TYR A 171 74.52 -66.47 -63.00
CA TYR A 171 75.42 -66.09 -64.09
C TYR A 171 76.79 -66.77 -63.96
N ALA A 172 77.36 -66.81 -62.74
CA ALA A 172 78.62 -67.51 -62.47
C ALA A 172 78.50 -69.03 -62.72
N ALA A 173 77.38 -69.65 -62.29
CA ALA A 173 77.12 -71.07 -62.54
C ALA A 173 76.97 -71.40 -64.04
N PHE A 174 76.39 -70.48 -64.82
CA PHE A 174 76.28 -70.61 -66.28
C PHE A 174 77.65 -70.53 -66.96
N LEU A 175 78.50 -69.56 -66.57
CA LEU A 175 79.87 -69.42 -67.11
C LEU A 175 80.78 -70.62 -66.81
N LEU A 176 80.58 -71.32 -65.69
CA LEU A 176 81.37 -72.52 -65.34
C LEU A 176 80.95 -73.78 -66.11
N LYS A 177 79.80 -73.77 -66.79
CA LYS A 177 79.22 -74.93 -67.48
C LYS A 177 79.43 -74.92 -69.00
N HIS A 178 79.99 -73.83 -69.55
CA HIS A 178 80.37 -73.64 -70.94
C HIS A 178 81.88 -73.42 -71.05
#